data_AF-A0A3P1VKD6-F1
#
_entry.id   AF-A0A3P1VKD6-F1
#
_cell.length_a   1.000
_cell.length_b   1.000
_cell.length_c   1.000
_cell.angle_alpha   90.00
_cell.angle_beta   90.00
_cell.angle_gamma   90.00
#
_symmetry.space_group_name_H-M   'P 1'
#
loop_
_entity.id
_entity.type
_entity.pdbx_description
1 polymer ?
#
loop_
_entity_poly.entity_id
_entity_poly.type
_entity_poly.pdbx_seq_one_letter_code
_entity_poly.pdbx_strand_id
1 'polypeptide(L)'
;MKHLFKLIILFPWFYFFSWIEKANRNSKFFPIFYYFYWFYFPIFALLGIFMAVVSIFFITILLKNWTDIRSWGIWLLLLLIAFASDWLIYIFSQKMLRLRKELEKSKCGRH
;
A
#
# COMPACT_ATOMS: atom_id res chain seq x y z
N MET A 1 13.35 19.12 -0.21
CA MET A 1 13.28 17.65 0.01
C MET A 1 13.11 17.26 1.48
N LYS A 2 14.03 17.61 2.41
CA LYS A 2 13.95 17.18 3.84
C LYS A 2 12.62 17.54 4.54
N HIS A 3 12.07 18.73 4.28
CA HIS A 3 10.79 19.18 4.86
C HIS A 3 9.57 18.44 4.29
N LEU A 4 9.58 18.09 3.00
CA LEU A 4 8.52 17.33 2.35
C LEU A 4 8.45 15.90 2.90
N PHE A 5 9.61 15.29 3.12
CA PHE A 5 9.70 13.96 3.75
C PHE A 5 9.17 13.96 5.17
N LYS A 6 9.47 15.03 5.94
CA LYS A 6 8.94 15.22 7.30
C LYS A 6 7.42 15.35 7.28
N LEU A 7 6.87 16.11 6.33
CA LEU A 7 5.42 16.26 6.16
C LEU A 7 4.74 14.94 5.78
N ILE A 8 5.32 14.12 4.90
CA ILE A 8 4.77 12.81 4.52
C ILE A 8 4.66 11.87 5.72
N ILE A 9 5.65 11.88 6.61
CA ILE A 9 5.66 11.04 7.82
C ILE A 9 4.68 11.60 8.88
N LEU A 10 4.56 12.92 8.99
CA LEU A 10 3.66 13.58 9.94
C LEU A 10 2.20 13.63 9.49
N PHE A 11 1.92 13.55 8.18
CA PHE A 11 0.59 13.69 7.62
C PHE A 11 -0.41 12.63 8.15
N PRO A 12 -0.06 11.33 8.22
CA PRO A 12 -0.90 10.32 8.87
C PRO A 12 -1.16 10.63 10.34
N TRP A 13 -0.18 11.22 11.02
CA TRP A 13 -0.27 11.59 12.43
C TRP A 13 -1.23 12.76 12.64
N PHE A 14 -1.08 13.84 11.87
CA PHE A 14 -2.03 14.97 11.88
C PHE A 14 -3.45 14.55 11.52
N TYR A 15 -3.60 13.65 10.54
CA TYR A 15 -4.90 13.10 10.17
C TYR A 15 -5.53 12.31 11.32
N PHE A 16 -4.74 11.47 12.01
CA PHE A 16 -5.20 10.71 13.17
C PHE A 16 -5.66 11.61 14.32
N PHE A 17 -4.89 12.66 14.65
CA PHE A 17 -5.29 13.63 15.68
C PHE A 17 -6.54 14.42 15.31
N SER A 18 -6.63 14.89 14.06
CA SER A 18 -7.82 15.61 13.59
C SER A 18 -9.06 14.72 13.59
N TRP A 19 -8.90 13.43 13.27
CA TRP A 19 -9.96 12.45 13.35
C TRP A 19 -10.41 12.21 14.79
N ILE A 20 -9.48 12.04 15.74
CA ILE A 20 -9.81 11.89 17.19
C ILE A 20 -10.62 13.09 17.71
N GLU A 21 -10.28 14.30 17.30
CA GLU A 21 -10.93 15.52 17.76
C GLU A 21 -12.38 15.65 17.25
N LYS A 22 -12.64 15.16 16.03
CA LYS A 22 -13.99 15.16 15.43
C LYS A 22 -14.80 13.90 15.72
N ALA A 23 -14.17 12.82 16.16
CA ALA A 23 -14.83 11.54 16.36
C ALA A 23 -15.64 11.50 17.67
N ASN A 24 -16.82 10.88 17.61
CA ASN A 24 -17.65 10.67 18.79
C ASN A 24 -17.04 9.59 19.70
N ARG A 25 -16.46 10.01 20.83
CA ARG A 25 -15.81 9.14 21.81
C ARG A 25 -16.75 8.13 22.48
N ASN A 26 -18.06 8.40 22.49
CA ASN A 26 -19.07 7.50 23.06
C ASN A 26 -19.54 6.43 22.08
N SER A 27 -19.05 6.44 20.83
CA SER A 27 -19.37 5.41 19.84
C SER A 27 -18.64 4.10 20.15
N LYS A 28 -19.33 2.97 20.05
CA LYS A 28 -18.72 1.62 20.13
C LYS A 28 -17.60 1.40 19.11
N PHE A 29 -17.62 2.11 17.99
CA PHE A 29 -16.60 1.99 16.94
C PHE A 29 -15.31 2.78 17.26
N PHE A 30 -15.39 3.81 18.10
CA PHE A 30 -14.25 4.64 18.47
C PHE A 30 -13.07 3.84 19.07
N PRO A 31 -13.28 3.00 20.11
CA PRO A 31 -12.17 2.22 20.68
C PRO A 31 -11.58 1.23 19.67
N ILE A 32 -12.38 0.64 18.78
CA ILE A 32 -11.89 -0.32 17.78
C ILE A 32 -10.89 0.36 16.84
N PHE A 33 -11.26 1.50 16.26
CA PHE A 33 -10.36 2.27 15.39
C PHE A 33 -9.16 2.83 16.16
N TYR A 34 -9.35 3.27 17.40
CA TYR A 34 -8.28 3.76 18.25
C TYR A 34 -7.20 2.70 18.50
N TYR A 35 -7.58 1.49 18.93
CA TYR A 35 -6.64 0.39 19.14
C TYR A 35 -6.05 -0.13 17.83
N PHE A 36 -6.82 -0.10 16.73
CA PHE A 36 -6.30 -0.45 15.41
C PHE A 36 -5.15 0.46 14.98
N TYR A 37 -5.32 1.79 15.07
CA TYR A 37 -4.26 2.74 14.75
C TYR A 37 -3.05 2.63 15.68
N TRP A 38 -3.30 2.33 16.96
CA TRP A 38 -2.24 2.13 17.93
C TRP A 38 -1.35 0.91 17.60
N PHE A 39 -1.96 -0.17 17.12
CA PHE A 39 -1.23 -1.39 16.73
C PHE A 39 -0.65 -1.29 15.31
N TYR A 40 -1.27 -0.51 14.44
CA TYR A 40 -0.84 -0.28 13.06
C TYR A 40 0.52 0.41 12.98
N PHE A 41 0.74 1.47 13.77
CA PHE A 41 1.99 2.24 13.77
C PHE A 41 3.25 1.40 14.05
N PRO A 42 3.32 0.60 15.13
CA PRO A 42 4.48 -0.23 15.43
C PRO A 42 4.67 -1.34 14.40
N ILE A 43 3.58 -1.97 13.91
CA ILE A 43 3.69 -2.96 12.82
C ILE A 43 4.29 -2.33 11.56
N PHE A 44 3.85 -1.12 11.21
CA PHE A 44 4.37 -0.42 10.04
C PHE A 44 5.86 -0.07 10.20
N ALA A 45 6.29 0.32 11.41
CA ALA A 45 7.70 0.55 11.71
C ALA A 45 8.53 -0.74 11.63
N LEU A 46 8.04 -1.84 12.21
CA LEU A 46 8.65 -3.18 12.12
C LEU A 46 8.78 -3.65 10.68
N LEU A 47 7.73 -3.46 9.87
CA LEU A 47 7.74 -3.76 8.45
C LEU A 47 8.79 -2.92 7.71
N GLY A 48 8.92 -1.64 8.05
CA GLY A 48 9.95 -0.76 7.48
C GLY A 48 11.37 -1.26 7.77
N ILE A 49 11.66 -1.65 9.01
CA ILE A 49 12.96 -2.23 9.40
C ILE A 49 13.19 -3.55 8.67
N PHE A 50 12.19 -4.43 8.62
CA PHE A 50 12.28 -5.70 7.91
C PHE A 50 12.58 -5.49 6.42
N MET A 51 11.88 -4.57 5.76
CA MET A 51 12.12 -4.21 4.36
C MET A 51 13.52 -3.64 4.14
N ALA A 52 14.04 -2.84 5.08
CA ALA A 52 15.41 -2.33 5.00
C ALA A 52 16.45 -3.45 5.09
N VAL A 53 16.28 -4.40 6.01
CA VAL A 53 17.14 -5.58 6.13
C VAL A 53 17.08 -6.41 4.86
N VAL A 54 15.88 -6.73 4.37
CA VAL A 54 15.69 -7.47 3.10
C VAL A 54 16.38 -6.74 1.95
N SER A 55 16.26 -5.41 1.86
CA SER A 55 16.89 -4.62 0.80
C SER A 55 18.42 -4.68 0.86
N ILE A 56 19.02 -4.61 2.05
CA ILE A 56 20.47 -4.75 2.23
C ILE A 56 20.95 -6.14 1.79
N PHE A 57 20.26 -7.20 2.23
CA PHE A 57 20.55 -8.57 1.81
C PHE A 57 20.43 -8.72 0.29
N PHE A 58 19.34 -8.19 -0.28
CA PHE A 58 19.05 -8.24 -1.69
C PHE A 58 20.13 -7.54 -2.53
N ILE A 59 20.53 -6.32 -2.15
CA ILE A 59 21.59 -5.57 -2.82
C ILE A 59 22.93 -6.29 -2.66
N THR A 60 23.22 -6.84 -1.49
CA THR A 60 24.49 -7.56 -1.24
C THR A 60 24.59 -8.81 -2.11
N ILE A 61 23.49 -9.57 -2.24
CA ILE A 61 23.40 -10.72 -3.16
C ILE A 61 23.57 -10.24 -4.60
N LEU A 62 22.83 -9.21 -5.03
CA LEU A 62 22.92 -8.68 -6.39
C LEU A 62 24.33 -8.16 -6.74
N LEU A 63 24.99 -7.44 -5.84
CA LEU A 63 26.34 -6.88 -6.06
C LEU A 63 27.40 -7.99 -6.11
N LYS A 64 27.28 -9.01 -5.26
CA LYS A 64 28.24 -10.10 -5.19
C LYS A 64 28.12 -11.08 -6.36
N ASN A 65 26.93 -11.22 -6.95
CA ASN A 65 26.60 -12.20 -7.99
C ASN A 65 26.30 -11.57 -9.36
N TRP A 66 26.89 -10.43 -9.73
CA TRP A 66 26.58 -9.75 -11.00
C TRP A 66 26.76 -10.64 -12.25
N THR A 67 27.64 -11.64 -12.17
CA THR A 67 27.91 -12.64 -13.24
C THR A 67 27.22 -13.99 -13.05
N ASP A 68 26.43 -14.16 -11.99
CA ASP A 68 25.87 -15.47 -11.63
C ASP A 68 24.43 -15.62 -12.14
N ILE A 69 24.12 -16.76 -12.78
CA ILE A 69 22.79 -17.11 -13.34
C ILE A 69 21.65 -16.94 -12.31
N ARG A 70 21.97 -17.08 -11.03
CA ARG A 70 21.02 -16.89 -9.92
C ARG A 70 20.55 -15.44 -9.77
N SER A 71 21.39 -14.46 -10.11
CA SER A 71 21.06 -13.02 -10.11
C SER A 71 20.09 -12.67 -11.25
N TRP A 72 20.28 -13.28 -12.42
CA TRP A 72 19.34 -13.20 -13.54
C TRP A 72 17.96 -13.76 -13.19
N GLY A 73 17.90 -14.89 -12.47
CA GLY A 73 16.64 -15.47 -12.01
C GLY A 73 15.84 -14.53 -11.08
N ILE A 74 16.54 -13.80 -10.20
CA ILE A 74 15.94 -12.81 -9.30
C ILE A 74 15.41 -11.60 -10.08
N TRP A 75 16.15 -11.12 -11.08
CA TRP A 75 15.70 -10.07 -11.99
C TRP A 75 14.45 -10.48 -12.78
N LEU A 76 14.44 -11.71 -13.29
CA LEU A 76 13.30 -12.28 -14.01
C LEU A 76 12.07 -12.42 -13.09
N LEU A 77 12.28 -12.86 -11.85
CA LEU A 77 11.20 -12.99 -10.86
C LEU A 77 10.56 -11.63 -10.54
N LEU A 78 11.37 -10.58 -10.37
CA LEU A 78 10.86 -9.23 -10.15
C LEU A 78 10.09 -8.70 -11.36
N LEU A 79 10.59 -8.95 -12.57
CA LEU A 79 9.91 -8.56 -13.80
C LEU A 79 8.56 -9.28 -13.94
N LEU A 80 8.51 -10.56 -13.57
CA LEU A 80 7.28 -11.36 -13.55
C LEU A 80 6.26 -10.81 -12.54
N ILE A 81 6.72 -10.43 -11.33
CA ILE A 81 5.87 -9.82 -10.30
C ILE A 81 5.30 -8.48 -10.78
N ALA A 82 6.13 -7.63 -11.40
CA ALA A 82 5.68 -6.36 -11.97
C ALA A 82 4.61 -6.59 -13.04
N PHE A 83 4.88 -7.48 -14.00
CA PHE A 83 3.94 -7.83 -15.05
C PHE A 83 2.63 -8.41 -14.50
N ALA A 84 2.70 -9.31 -13.51
CA ALA A 84 1.53 -9.87 -12.86
C ALA A 84 0.72 -8.79 -12.13
N SER A 85 1.38 -7.82 -11.50
CA SER A 85 0.71 -6.70 -10.82
C SER A 85 0.02 -5.75 -11.79
N ASP A 86 0.67 -5.39 -12.90
CA ASP A 86 0.06 -4.58 -13.97
C ASP A 86 -1.12 -5.30 -14.62
N TRP A 87 -1.01 -6.61 -14.83
CA TRP A 87 -2.09 -7.45 -15.36
C TRP A 87 -3.30 -7.51 -14.40
N LEU A 88 -3.06 -7.64 -13.10
CA LEU A 88 -4.10 -7.59 -12.08
C LEU A 88 -4.81 -6.23 -12.05
N ILE A 89 -4.04 -5.14 -12.11
CA ILE A 89 -4.58 -3.77 -12.17
C ILE A 89 -5.41 -3.58 -13.43
N TYR A 90 -4.96 -4.11 -14.57
CA TYR A 90 -5.68 -4.07 -15.84
C TYR A 90 -7.03 -4.80 -15.74
N ILE A 91 -7.06 -6.03 -15.21
CA ILE A 91 -8.31 -6.79 -15.00
C ILE A 91 -9.27 -6.04 -14.08
N PHE A 92 -8.77 -5.49 -12.98
CA PHE A 92 -9.61 -4.76 -12.02
C PHE A 92 -10.20 -3.50 -12.65
N SER A 93 -9.41 -2.78 -13.44
CA SER A 93 -9.84 -1.59 -14.17
C SER A 93 -10.93 -1.91 -15.20
N GLN A 94 -10.78 -3.00 -15.94
CA GLN A 94 -11.79 -3.48 -16.89
C GLN A 94 -13.11 -3.86 -16.19
N LYS A 95 -13.05 -4.53 -15.04
CA LYS A 95 -14.24 -4.82 -14.23
C LYS A 95 -14.93 -3.55 -13.76
N MET A 96 -14.18 -2.56 -13.27
CA MET A 96 -14.75 -1.27 -12.85
C MET A 96 -15.46 -0.55 -14.00
N LEU A 97 -14.92 -0.59 -15.22
CA LEU A 97 -15.55 0.03 -16.40
C LEU A 97 -16.86 -0.68 -16.79
N ARG A 98 -16.94 -2.01 -16.70
CA ARG A 98 -18.19 -2.74 -16.92
C ARG A 98 -19.25 -2.38 -15.88
N LEU A 99 -18.86 -2.37 -14.60
CA LEU A 99 -19.77 -1.99 -13.51
C LEU A 99 -20.28 -0.56 -13.68
N ARG A 100 -19.44 0.39 -14.13
CA ARG A 100 -19.88 1.75 -14.45
C ARG A 100 -20.94 1.79 -15.56
N LYS A 101 -20.74 1.03 -16.64
CA LYS A 101 -21.71 0.93 -17.75
C LYS A 101 -23.04 0.29 -17.31
N GLU A 102 -23.00 -0.72 -16.45
CA GLU A 102 -24.20 -1.34 -15.89
C GLU A 102 -24.95 -0.38 -14.96
N LEU A 103 -24.22 0.38 -14.14
CA LEU A 103 -24.78 1.38 -13.24
C LEU A 103 -25.44 2.54 -14.02
N GLU A 104 -24.80 3.01 -15.10
CA GLU A 104 -25.39 3.99 -16.03
C GLU A 104 -26.64 3.46 -16.72
N LYS A 105 -26.64 2.22 -17.23
CA LYS A 105 -27.85 1.60 -17.81
C LYS A 105 -28.99 1.47 -16.79
N SER A 106 -28.70 1.11 -15.54
CA SER A 106 -29.72 1.00 -14.50
C SER A 106 -30.33 2.36 -14.10
N LYS A 107 -29.57 3.45 -14.24
CA LYS A 107 -30.08 4.81 -14.02
C LYS A 107 -30.94 5.30 -15.18
N CYS A 108 -30.63 4.92 -16.41
CA CYS A 108 -31.38 5.33 -17.61
C CYS A 108 -32.74 4.59 -17.76
N GLY A 109 -32.89 3.40 -17.17
CA GLY A 109 -34.15 2.64 -17.18
C GLY A 109 -35.18 3.02 -16.11
N ARG A 110 -34.91 4.05 -15.30
CA ARG A 110 -35.90 4.67 -14.39
C ARG A 110 -36.38 5.99 -15.00
N HIS A 111 -37.16 5.90 -16.07
CA HIS A 111 -38.00 6.99 -16.55
C HIS A 111 -39.24 6.40 -17.23
#